data_AF-A0A7H8J2Q1-F1
#
_entry.id   AF-A0A7H8J2Q1-F1
#
_cell.length_a   1.000
_cell.length_b   1.000
_cell.length_c   1.000
_cell.angle_alpha   90.00
_cell.angle_beta   90.00
_cell.angle_gamma   90.00
#
_symmetry.space_group_name_H-M   'P 1'
#
loop_
_entity.id
_entity.type
_entity.pdbx_description
1 polymer ?
#
loop_
_entity_poly.entity_id
_entity_poly.type
_entity_poly.pdbx_seq_one_letter_code
_entity_poly.pdbx_strand_id
1 'polypeptide(L)'
;MPDEPPTPAIPPAPAPNPAPPAAPPASPPPVPTPKDVADRQSGQGSDEETVTVTQKRLSLMMTREKDQGRQSALRDLAAEAGLDPDSVDAEQIKQVLGDAKKLKEAQLSEEQRREAAFADREKAITAKETTAAETLAAAQAKLQEAQRTSALIGLGAADADLEDALVLLDKALAETPDADADAIAEAAKDLKKRRPALFGTPTPTPQTPPAPSGSPAGGPPQRQAPTGKPGDAGRAMAARMFGTGDQAA
;
A
#
# COMPACT_ATOMS: atom_id res chain seq x y z
N MET A 1 30.61 29.79 -18.06
CA MET A 1 30.67 28.54 -17.27
C MET A 1 31.94 28.60 -16.44
N PRO A 2 31.85 28.88 -15.13
CA PRO A 2 33.01 28.79 -14.24
C PRO A 2 33.24 27.33 -13.81
N ASP A 3 34.48 26.86 -13.97
CA ASP A 3 35.01 25.61 -13.43
C ASP A 3 35.06 25.69 -11.89
N GLU A 4 34.37 24.77 -11.21
CA GLU A 4 34.56 24.51 -9.78
C GLU A 4 35.63 23.42 -9.58
N PRO A 5 36.58 23.60 -8.64
CA PRO A 5 37.59 22.58 -8.35
C PRO A 5 36.99 21.39 -7.58
N PRO A 6 37.55 20.17 -7.75
CA PRO A 6 37.01 18.97 -7.10
C PRO A 6 37.21 19.02 -5.58
N THR A 7 36.13 18.73 -4.87
CA THR A 7 36.07 18.60 -3.41
C THR A 7 37.00 17.48 -2.93
N PRO A 8 37.81 17.66 -1.88
CA PRO A 8 38.63 16.57 -1.34
C PRO A 8 37.75 15.50 -0.71
N ALA A 9 37.95 14.24 -1.11
CA ALA A 9 37.28 13.09 -0.54
C ALA A 9 37.64 12.94 0.95
N ILE A 10 36.62 13.00 1.79
CA ILE A 10 36.73 12.72 3.23
C ILE A 10 36.92 11.20 3.37
N PRO A 11 37.99 10.72 4.04
CA PRO A 11 38.16 9.29 4.27
C PRO A 11 37.05 8.75 5.19
N PRO A 12 36.59 7.50 5.00
CA PRO A 12 35.58 6.91 5.85
C PRO A 12 36.09 6.82 7.30
N ALA A 13 35.20 7.15 8.25
CA ALA A 13 35.48 7.01 9.67
C ALA A 13 35.94 5.57 10.00
N PRO A 14 36.92 5.38 10.89
CA PRO A 14 37.31 4.05 11.33
C PRO A 14 36.12 3.38 12.01
N ALA A 15 35.82 2.14 11.60
CA ALA A 15 34.80 1.32 12.23
C ALA A 15 35.06 1.22 13.75
N PRO A 16 34.00 1.16 14.58
CA PRO A 16 34.17 0.89 16.00
C PRO A 16 34.88 -0.45 16.16
N ASN A 17 36.02 -0.44 16.87
CA ASN A 17 36.72 -1.67 17.23
C ASN A 17 35.73 -2.63 17.93
N PRO A 18 35.68 -3.91 17.54
CA PRO A 18 34.92 -4.89 18.29
C PRO A 18 35.47 -4.94 19.72
N ALA A 19 34.57 -4.91 20.70
CA ALA A 19 34.92 -5.13 22.09
C ALA A 19 35.74 -6.42 22.23
N PRO A 20 36.79 -6.46 23.06
CA PRO A 20 37.51 -7.70 23.31
C PRO A 20 36.53 -8.77 23.83
N PRO A 21 36.71 -10.05 23.45
CA PRO A 21 35.86 -11.12 23.94
C PRO A 21 35.88 -11.13 25.47
N ALA A 22 34.69 -11.19 26.06
CA ALA A 22 34.50 -11.31 27.49
C ALA A 22 35.35 -12.47 28.03
N ALA A 23 36.17 -12.20 29.04
CA ALA A 23 36.89 -13.23 29.76
C ALA A 23 35.87 -14.26 30.32
N PRO A 24 36.19 -15.57 30.29
CA PRO A 24 35.32 -16.57 30.86
C PRO A 24 35.10 -16.30 32.35
N PRO A 25 33.93 -16.66 32.90
CA PRO A 25 33.62 -16.45 34.31
C PRO A 25 34.69 -17.13 35.17
N ALA A 26 35.26 -16.38 36.10
CA ALA A 26 36.17 -16.92 37.10
C ALA A 26 35.48 -18.07 37.84
N SER A 27 36.14 -19.23 37.88
CA SER A 27 35.67 -20.42 38.58
C SER A 27 35.34 -20.09 40.04
N PRO A 28 34.26 -20.67 40.62
CA PRO A 28 33.96 -20.49 42.03
C PRO A 28 35.12 -21.02 42.90
N PRO A 29 35.40 -20.40 44.06
CA PRO A 29 36.46 -20.86 44.94
C PRO A 29 36.20 -22.31 45.38
N PRO A 30 37.25 -23.13 45.55
CA PRO A 30 37.09 -24.53 45.92
C PRO A 30 36.38 -24.65 47.27
N VAL A 31 35.35 -25.49 47.30
CA VAL A 31 34.68 -25.92 48.54
C VAL A 31 35.71 -26.66 49.39
N PRO A 32 35.94 -26.28 50.66
CA PRO A 32 36.89 -26.98 51.51
C PRO A 32 36.40 -28.42 51.74
N THR A 33 37.25 -29.40 51.41
CA THR A 33 36.97 -30.79 51.74
C THR A 33 37.25 -31.03 53.24
N PRO A 34 36.60 -32.03 53.89
CA PRO A 34 36.69 -32.24 55.34
C PRO A 34 38.09 -32.54 55.88
N LYS A 35 39.10 -32.73 55.02
CA LYS A 35 40.49 -33.00 55.42
C LYS A 35 41.32 -31.73 55.64
N ASP A 36 40.97 -30.59 55.05
CA ASP A 36 41.75 -29.35 55.18
C ASP A 36 41.46 -28.54 56.45
N VAL A 37 40.42 -28.92 57.20
CA VAL A 37 40.09 -28.33 58.52
C VAL A 37 40.81 -29.07 59.66
N ALA A 38 41.21 -30.33 59.43
CA ALA A 38 41.84 -31.15 60.46
C ALA A 38 43.30 -30.76 60.77
N ASP A 39 44.03 -30.17 59.81
CA ASP A 39 45.45 -29.84 59.97
C ASP A 39 45.74 -28.37 60.37
N ARG A 40 44.71 -27.53 60.60
CA ARG A 40 44.89 -26.14 61.07
C ARG A 40 44.63 -25.90 62.55
N GLN A 41 44.25 -26.93 63.32
CA GLN A 41 44.07 -26.82 64.77
C GLN A 41 44.90 -27.87 65.51
N SER A 42 46.22 -27.71 65.48
CA SER A 42 47.10 -28.36 66.46
C SER A 42 48.18 -27.40 66.96
N GLY A 43 47.77 -26.18 67.29
CA GLY A 43 48.71 -25.16 67.75
C GLY A 43 48.08 -23.90 68.29
N GLN A 44 47.30 -24.00 69.38
CA GLN A 44 47.32 -23.07 70.53
C GLN A 44 46.13 -23.34 71.44
N GLY A 45 46.43 -23.46 72.74
CA GLY A 45 45.49 -23.86 73.75
C GLY A 45 44.34 -22.88 73.94
N SER A 46 43.17 -23.44 74.16
CA SER A 46 42.14 -22.89 75.04
C SER A 46 41.37 -24.08 75.57
N ASP A 47 41.25 -24.16 76.88
CA ASP A 47 40.34 -25.06 77.56
C ASP A 47 38.98 -25.05 76.85
N GLU A 48 38.52 -26.22 76.38
CA GLU A 48 37.12 -26.39 76.04
C GLU A 48 36.34 -26.38 77.36
N GLU A 49 36.06 -25.18 77.87
CA GLU A 49 35.08 -24.98 78.92
C GLU A 49 33.74 -25.49 78.38
N THR A 50 33.36 -26.71 78.77
CA THR A 50 31.98 -27.19 78.67
C THR A 50 31.10 -26.30 79.54
N VAL A 51 30.67 -25.17 79.00
CA VAL A 51 29.74 -24.25 79.65
C VAL A 51 28.36 -24.90 79.64
N THR A 52 27.91 -25.38 80.80
CA THR A 52 26.54 -25.87 80.97
C THR A 52 25.59 -24.68 80.96
N VAL A 53 25.09 -24.35 79.77
CA VAL A 53 24.14 -23.25 79.57
C VAL A 53 22.74 -23.71 79.98
N THR A 54 22.08 -22.95 80.85
CA THR A 54 20.68 -23.23 81.20
C THR A 54 19.77 -23.06 79.98
N GLN A 55 18.69 -23.84 79.88
CA GLN A 55 17.76 -23.77 78.75
C GLN A 55 17.23 -22.35 78.49
N LYS A 56 17.04 -21.56 79.56
CA LYS A 56 16.63 -20.14 79.50
C LYS A 56 17.70 -19.22 78.88
N ARG A 57 18.99 -19.51 79.11
CA ARG A 57 20.11 -18.76 78.52
C ARG A 57 20.31 -19.15 77.05
N LEU A 58 20.10 -20.42 76.70
CA LEU A 58 20.10 -20.89 75.31
C LEU A 58 18.98 -20.21 74.49
N SER A 59 17.75 -20.12 75.01
CA SER A 59 16.66 -19.43 74.32
C SER A 59 16.97 -17.95 74.07
N LEU A 60 17.66 -17.30 75.01
CA LEU A 60 18.03 -15.88 74.92
C LEU A 60 19.15 -15.64 73.90
N MET A 61 20.09 -16.59 73.78
CA MET A 61 21.10 -16.57 72.73
C MET A 61 20.49 -16.75 71.34
N MET A 62 19.57 -17.71 71.17
CA MET A 62 18.89 -17.92 69.88
C MET A 62 18.02 -16.74 69.45
N THR A 63 17.33 -16.06 70.38
CA THR A 63 16.59 -14.84 70.02
C THR A 63 17.54 -13.74 69.58
N ARG A 64 18.66 -13.55 70.29
CA ARG A 64 19.66 -12.53 69.96
C ARG A 64 20.32 -12.80 68.61
N GLU A 65 20.64 -14.04 68.29
CA GLU A 65 21.21 -14.45 67.01
C GLU A 65 20.21 -14.24 65.86
N LYS A 66 18.92 -14.56 66.06
CA LYS A 66 17.86 -14.28 65.10
C LYS A 66 17.67 -12.78 64.86
N ASP A 67 17.73 -11.98 65.92
CA ASP A 67 17.60 -10.53 65.82
C ASP A 67 18.80 -9.91 65.11
N GLN A 68 20.02 -10.42 65.37
CA GLN A 68 21.23 -10.02 64.65
C GLN A 68 21.19 -10.38 63.16
N GLY A 69 20.70 -11.58 62.80
CA GLY A 69 20.52 -11.98 61.41
C GLY A 69 19.44 -11.17 60.68
N ARG A 70 18.38 -10.74 61.38
CA ARG A 70 17.39 -9.82 60.83
C ARG A 70 17.98 -8.43 60.59
N GLN A 71 18.78 -7.92 61.54
CA GLN A 71 19.45 -6.64 61.39
C GLN A 71 20.51 -6.65 60.29
N SER A 72 21.27 -7.74 60.13
CA SER A 72 22.23 -7.86 59.02
C SER A 72 21.53 -7.88 57.67
N ALA A 73 20.45 -8.65 57.52
CA ALA A 73 19.66 -8.69 56.29
C ALA A 73 19.03 -7.33 55.94
N LEU A 74 18.61 -6.55 56.95
CA LEU A 74 18.11 -5.18 56.75
C LEU A 74 19.24 -4.23 56.32
N ARG A 75 20.45 -4.36 56.86
CA ARG A 75 21.62 -3.60 56.40
C ARG A 75 22.03 -3.93 54.98
N ASP A 76 22.00 -5.21 54.61
CA ASP A 76 22.36 -5.64 53.26
C ASP A 76 21.36 -5.10 52.23
N LEU A 77 20.05 -5.19 52.53
CA LEU A 77 18.99 -4.58 51.71
C LEU A 77 19.09 -3.05 51.65
N ALA A 78 19.44 -2.39 52.76
CA ALA A 78 19.66 -0.95 52.79
C ALA A 78 20.84 -0.55 51.89
N ALA A 79 21.96 -1.27 51.98
CA ALA A 79 23.15 -1.02 51.16
C ALA A 79 22.86 -1.23 49.67
N GLU A 80 22.11 -2.28 49.30
CA GLU A 80 21.72 -2.55 47.90
C GLU A 80 20.72 -1.51 47.37
N ALA A 81 19.84 -0.99 48.22
CA ALA A 81 18.93 0.10 47.89
C ALA A 81 19.59 1.49 47.91
N GLY A 82 20.86 1.59 48.32
CA GLY A 82 21.60 2.85 48.44
C GLY A 82 21.20 3.72 49.63
N LEU A 83 20.51 3.16 50.64
CA LEU A 83 20.21 3.81 51.90
C LEU A 83 21.33 3.56 52.93
N ASP A 84 21.51 4.51 53.83
CA ASP A 84 22.54 4.45 54.88
C ASP A 84 22.27 3.31 55.89
N PRO A 85 23.11 2.27 55.97
CA PRO A 85 22.80 1.03 56.68
C PRO A 85 22.60 1.18 58.20
N ASP A 86 23.04 2.29 58.80
CA ASP A 86 22.94 2.51 60.24
C ASP A 86 21.75 3.39 60.67
N SER A 87 20.99 3.96 59.72
CA SER A 87 19.80 4.79 60.00
C SER A 87 18.47 4.21 59.48
N VAL A 88 18.51 3.00 58.91
CA VAL A 88 17.38 2.42 58.17
C VAL A 88 16.49 1.56 59.05
N ASP A 89 15.24 2.01 59.20
CA ASP A 89 14.17 1.26 59.84
C ASP A 89 13.39 0.41 58.83
N ALA A 90 12.83 -0.71 59.30
CA ALA A 90 12.00 -1.59 58.48
C ALA A 90 10.77 -0.88 57.88
N GLU A 91 10.33 0.23 58.48
CA GLU A 91 9.25 1.07 57.95
C GLU A 91 9.71 1.93 56.76
N GLN A 92 10.95 2.44 56.78
CA GLN A 92 11.50 3.25 55.69
C GLN A 92 11.72 2.40 54.43
N ILE A 93 12.22 1.17 54.57
CA ILE A 93 12.34 0.24 53.44
C ILE A 93 10.97 -0.07 52.83
N LYS A 94 9.94 -0.29 53.66
CA LYS A 94 8.57 -0.50 53.18
C LYS A 94 8.03 0.71 52.43
N GLN A 95 8.35 1.92 52.89
CA GLN A 95 7.94 3.15 52.23
C GLN A 95 8.62 3.31 50.87
N VAL A 96 9.95 3.14 50.80
CA VAL A 96 10.71 3.20 49.54
C VAL A 96 10.22 2.14 48.54
N LEU A 97 9.98 0.91 48.99
CA LEU A 97 9.45 -0.14 48.13
C LEU A 97 8.02 0.17 47.67
N GLY A 98 7.19 0.76 48.53
CA GLY A 98 5.85 1.22 48.19
C GLY A 98 5.86 2.32 47.14
N ASP A 99 6.75 3.30 47.29
CA ASP A 99 6.89 4.42 46.35
C ASP A 99 7.50 3.96 45.01
N ALA A 100 8.46 3.03 45.03
CA ALA A 100 8.99 2.40 43.83
C ALA A 100 7.93 1.62 43.06
N LYS A 101 7.04 0.90 43.75
CA LYS A 101 5.91 0.20 43.12
C LYS A 101 4.93 1.19 42.48
N LYS A 102 4.55 2.25 43.19
CA LYS A 102 3.67 3.30 42.65
C LYS A 102 4.30 3.99 41.44
N LEU A 103 5.60 4.28 41.48
CA LEU A 103 6.33 4.88 40.35
C LEU A 103 6.32 3.93 39.15
N LYS A 104 6.55 2.64 39.36
CA LYS A 104 6.53 1.63 38.30
C LYS A 104 5.12 1.46 37.71
N GLU A 105 4.08 1.45 38.54
CA GLU A 105 2.69 1.42 38.09
C GLU A 105 2.33 2.68 37.28
N ALA A 106 2.78 3.86 37.74
CA ALA A 106 2.61 5.11 37.01
C ALA A 106 3.36 5.08 35.66
N GLN A 107 4.60 4.59 35.62
CA GLN A 107 5.38 4.43 34.38
C GLN A 107 4.69 3.47 33.41
N LEU A 108 4.25 2.30 33.88
CA LEU A 108 3.48 1.37 33.05
C LEU A 108 2.20 2.01 32.51
N SER A 109 1.51 2.83 33.30
CA SER A 109 0.31 3.54 32.84
C SER A 109 0.62 4.65 31.82
N GLU A 110 1.77 5.31 31.93
CA GLU A 110 2.22 6.31 30.95
C GLU A 110 2.69 5.66 29.65
N GLU A 111 3.40 4.53 29.74
CA GLU A 111 3.82 3.73 28.59
C GLU A 111 2.60 3.22 27.82
N GLN A 112 1.61 2.65 28.51
CA GLN A 112 0.34 2.25 27.89
C GLN A 112 -0.38 3.43 27.22
N ARG A 113 -0.36 4.62 27.83
CA ARG A 113 -0.94 5.83 27.21
C ARG A 113 -0.16 6.25 25.96
N ARG A 114 1.16 6.15 25.97
CA ARG A 114 2.01 6.45 24.79
C ARG A 114 1.75 5.44 23.69
N GLU A 115 1.71 4.15 23.99
CA GLU A 115 1.40 3.09 23.02
C GLU A 115 0.01 3.28 22.40
N ALA A 116 -1.01 3.58 23.19
CA ALA A 116 -2.34 3.89 22.67
C ALA A 116 -2.31 5.12 21.74
N ALA A 117 -1.59 6.18 22.12
CA ALA A 117 -1.44 7.37 21.29
C ALA A 117 -0.66 7.09 19.98
N PHE A 118 0.32 6.19 19.99
CA PHE A 118 1.02 5.76 18.77
C PHE A 118 0.09 4.93 17.87
N ALA A 119 -0.63 3.96 18.43
CA ALA A 119 -1.60 3.16 17.69
C ALA A 119 -2.70 4.01 17.04
N ASP A 120 -3.19 5.04 17.75
CA ASP A 120 -4.18 5.96 17.20
C ASP A 120 -3.61 6.85 16.08
N ARG A 121 -2.34 7.26 16.19
CA ARG A 121 -1.65 8.00 15.11
C ARG A 121 -1.46 7.14 13.88
N GLU A 122 -1.07 5.88 14.04
CA GLU A 122 -0.93 4.93 12.91
C GLU A 122 -2.27 4.69 12.22
N LYS A 123 -3.35 4.48 12.99
CA LYS A 123 -4.71 4.39 12.44
C LYS A 123 -5.13 5.66 11.69
N ALA A 124 -4.82 6.84 12.23
CA ALA A 124 -5.14 8.10 11.58
C ALA A 124 -4.34 8.31 10.28
N ILE A 125 -3.09 7.88 10.23
CA ILE A 125 -2.24 7.96 9.02
C ILE A 125 -2.76 6.99 7.95
N THR A 126 -2.98 5.72 8.31
CA THR A 126 -3.51 4.72 7.38
C THR A 126 -4.90 5.09 6.85
N ALA A 127 -5.77 5.67 7.67
CA ALA A 127 -7.06 6.19 7.23
C ALA A 127 -6.92 7.35 6.23
N LYS A 128 -5.94 8.25 6.42
CA LYS A 128 -5.66 9.34 5.48
C LYS A 128 -5.08 8.82 4.17
N GLU A 129 -4.15 7.86 4.24
CA GLU A 129 -3.53 7.25 3.06
C GLU A 129 -4.55 6.49 2.21
N THR A 130 -5.43 5.71 2.84
CA THR A 130 -6.51 5.02 2.15
C THR A 130 -7.47 5.99 1.48
N THR A 131 -7.92 7.03 2.20
CA THR A 131 -8.79 8.08 1.61
C THR A 131 -8.10 8.81 0.44
N ALA A 132 -6.81 9.14 0.58
CA ALA A 132 -6.04 9.78 -0.48
C ALA A 132 -5.89 8.85 -1.70
N ALA A 133 -5.61 7.56 -1.49
CA ALA A 133 -5.51 6.58 -2.56
C ALA A 133 -6.84 6.41 -3.30
N GLU A 134 -7.96 6.32 -2.57
CA GLU A 134 -9.30 6.21 -3.15
C GLU A 134 -9.67 7.44 -3.99
N THR A 135 -9.38 8.64 -3.48
CA THR A 135 -9.66 9.89 -4.23
C THR A 135 -8.80 10.02 -5.49
N LEU A 136 -7.52 9.62 -5.43
CA LEU A 136 -6.64 9.59 -6.60
C LEU A 136 -7.11 8.56 -7.63
N ALA A 137 -7.46 7.35 -7.21
CA ALA A 137 -7.99 6.32 -8.11
C ALA A 137 -9.29 6.76 -8.78
N ALA A 138 -10.21 7.37 -8.03
CA ALA A 138 -11.45 7.92 -8.57
C ALA A 138 -11.21 9.08 -9.57
N ALA A 139 -10.22 9.93 -9.30
CA ALA A 139 -9.85 11.02 -10.23
C ALA A 139 -9.22 10.46 -11.51
N GLN A 140 -8.37 9.45 -11.41
CA GLN A 140 -7.75 8.77 -12.56
C GLN A 140 -8.80 8.08 -13.43
N ALA A 141 -9.76 7.36 -12.83
CA ALA A 141 -10.84 6.73 -13.57
C ALA A 141 -11.67 7.74 -14.37
N LYS A 142 -12.02 8.88 -13.76
CA LYS A 142 -12.74 9.97 -14.45
C LYS A 142 -11.93 10.60 -15.58
N LEU A 143 -10.61 10.74 -15.42
CA LEU A 143 -9.74 11.25 -16.48
C LEU A 143 -9.68 10.27 -17.66
N GLN A 144 -9.57 8.97 -17.41
CA GLN A 144 -9.57 7.97 -18.47
C GLN A 144 -10.91 7.96 -19.22
N GLU A 145 -12.03 8.04 -18.51
CA GLU A 145 -13.36 8.14 -19.12
C GLU A 145 -13.49 9.40 -19.99
N ALA A 146 -13.01 10.55 -19.50
CA ALA A 146 -12.97 11.80 -20.27
C ALA A 146 -12.07 11.70 -21.53
N GLN A 147 -10.97 10.97 -21.46
CA GLN A 147 -10.10 10.72 -22.62
C GLN A 147 -10.78 9.82 -23.65
N ARG A 148 -11.43 8.73 -23.22
CA ARG A 148 -12.17 7.81 -24.10
C ARG A 148 -13.33 8.52 -24.80
N THR A 149 -14.14 9.25 -24.03
CA THR A 149 -15.26 10.04 -24.57
C THR A 149 -14.79 11.10 -25.56
N SER A 150 -13.76 11.88 -25.22
CA SER A 150 -13.24 12.92 -26.12
C SER A 150 -12.63 12.36 -27.41
N ALA A 151 -11.95 11.20 -27.36
CA ALA A 151 -11.43 10.53 -28.55
C ALA A 151 -12.56 10.09 -29.51
N LEU A 152 -13.66 9.54 -28.98
CA LEU A 152 -14.80 9.11 -29.78
C LEU A 152 -15.59 10.29 -30.38
N ILE A 153 -15.83 11.34 -29.58
CA ILE A 153 -16.49 12.57 -30.05
C ILE A 153 -15.65 13.22 -31.17
N GLY A 154 -14.32 13.29 -31.00
CA GLY A 154 -13.41 13.82 -32.04
C GLY A 154 -13.45 13.04 -33.36
N LEU A 155 -13.85 11.77 -33.34
CA LEU A 155 -14.02 10.92 -34.52
C LEU A 155 -15.43 10.98 -35.12
N GLY A 156 -16.38 11.67 -34.47
CA GLY A 156 -17.74 11.89 -34.95
C GLY A 156 -18.82 11.01 -34.31
N ALA A 157 -18.54 10.32 -33.20
CA ALA A 157 -19.58 9.63 -32.44
C ALA A 157 -20.45 10.64 -31.69
N ALA A 158 -21.77 10.45 -31.71
CA ALA A 158 -22.74 11.38 -31.10
C ALA A 158 -23.91 10.63 -30.44
N ASP A 159 -24.52 11.26 -29.43
CA ASP A 159 -25.73 10.81 -28.75
C ASP A 159 -25.73 9.32 -28.38
N ALA A 160 -26.71 8.55 -28.87
CA ALA A 160 -26.85 7.12 -28.58
C ALA A 160 -25.72 6.26 -29.18
N ASP A 161 -25.12 6.70 -30.29
CA ASP A 161 -23.99 6.00 -30.90
C ASP A 161 -22.70 6.20 -30.10
N LEU A 162 -22.59 7.29 -29.34
CA LEU A 162 -21.45 7.53 -28.43
C LEU A 162 -21.44 6.51 -27.29
N GLU A 163 -22.61 6.21 -26.69
CA GLU A 163 -22.73 5.22 -25.61
C GLU A 163 -22.38 3.81 -26.11
N ASP A 164 -22.88 3.40 -27.27
CA ASP A 164 -22.53 2.08 -27.85
C ASP A 164 -21.04 2.03 -28.25
N ALA A 165 -20.51 3.11 -28.84
CA ALA A 165 -19.09 3.20 -29.18
C ALA A 165 -18.19 3.12 -27.94
N LEU A 166 -18.58 3.72 -26.80
CA LEU A 166 -17.86 3.60 -25.53
C LEU A 166 -17.82 2.16 -25.03
N VAL A 167 -18.96 1.47 -25.00
CA VAL A 167 -19.03 0.07 -24.56
C VAL A 167 -18.15 -0.84 -25.44
N LEU A 168 -18.09 -0.57 -26.75
CA LEU A 168 -17.26 -1.33 -27.67
C LEU A 168 -15.78 -1.02 -27.54
N LEU A 169 -15.43 0.24 -27.29
CA LEU A 169 -14.07 0.67 -27.01
C LEU A 169 -13.56 0.05 -25.71
N ASP A 170 -14.38 0.05 -24.65
CA ASP A 170 -14.05 -0.57 -23.36
C ASP A 170 -13.83 -2.08 -23.50
N LYS A 171 -14.63 -2.77 -24.32
CA LYS A 171 -14.40 -4.18 -24.64
C LYS A 171 -13.11 -4.41 -25.42
N ALA A 172 -12.77 -3.51 -26.35
CA ALA A 172 -11.52 -3.61 -27.11
C ALA A 172 -10.28 -3.34 -26.24
N LEU A 173 -10.43 -2.50 -25.20
CA LEU A 173 -9.37 -2.16 -24.25
C LEU A 173 -9.41 -3.00 -22.96
N ALA A 174 -10.26 -4.03 -22.89
CA ALA A 174 -10.42 -4.86 -21.68
C ALA A 174 -9.12 -5.56 -21.25
N GLU A 175 -8.24 -5.89 -22.20
CA GLU A 175 -6.94 -6.50 -21.94
C GLU A 175 -5.86 -5.47 -21.57
N THR A 176 -6.13 -4.16 -21.78
CA THR A 176 -5.21 -3.04 -21.54
C THR A 176 -5.95 -1.88 -20.85
N PRO A 177 -6.26 -2.01 -19.54
CA PRO A 177 -7.03 -1.00 -18.81
C PRO A 177 -6.29 0.34 -18.68
N ASP A 178 -4.95 0.31 -18.64
CA ASP A 178 -4.07 1.47 -18.54
C ASP A 178 -3.56 1.97 -19.91
N ALA A 179 -4.36 1.78 -20.97
CA ALA A 179 -4.03 2.28 -22.30
C ALA A 179 -3.80 3.80 -22.29
N ASP A 180 -2.71 4.23 -22.92
CA ASP A 180 -2.38 5.65 -23.07
C ASP A 180 -3.28 6.34 -24.12
N ALA A 181 -3.18 7.66 -24.20
CA ALA A 181 -4.03 8.45 -25.09
C ALA A 181 -3.88 8.05 -26.57
N ASP A 182 -2.68 7.64 -26.99
CA ASP A 182 -2.40 7.21 -28.35
C ASP A 182 -3.02 5.83 -28.64
N ALA A 183 -2.93 4.88 -27.70
CA ALA A 183 -3.59 3.57 -27.82
C ALA A 183 -5.12 3.70 -27.83
N ILE A 184 -5.69 4.59 -27.02
CA ILE A 184 -7.13 4.91 -27.05
C ILE A 184 -7.52 5.45 -28.42
N ALA A 185 -6.73 6.38 -28.98
CA ALA A 185 -6.99 6.95 -30.29
C ALA A 185 -6.89 5.92 -31.42
N GLU A 186 -5.90 5.03 -31.40
CA GLU A 186 -5.76 3.95 -32.38
C GLU A 186 -6.90 2.93 -32.28
N ALA A 187 -7.26 2.50 -31.07
CA ALA A 187 -8.40 1.62 -30.85
C ALA A 187 -9.71 2.23 -31.35
N ALA A 188 -9.90 3.54 -31.13
CA ALA A 188 -11.07 4.27 -31.62
C ALA A 188 -11.08 4.39 -33.15
N LYS A 189 -9.92 4.61 -33.81
CA LYS A 189 -9.80 4.58 -35.28
C LYS A 189 -10.13 3.21 -35.84
N ASP A 190 -9.65 2.15 -35.20
CA ASP A 190 -9.95 0.78 -35.62
C ASP A 190 -11.42 0.41 -35.43
N LEU A 191 -12.06 0.91 -34.36
CA LEU A 191 -13.50 0.80 -34.18
C LEU A 191 -14.26 1.49 -35.31
N LYS A 192 -13.84 2.71 -35.72
CA LYS A 192 -14.44 3.44 -36.85
C LYS A 192 -14.32 2.69 -38.17
N LYS A 193 -13.18 2.02 -38.43
CA LYS A 193 -13.01 1.16 -39.63
C LYS A 193 -13.98 -0.01 -39.62
N ARG A 194 -14.19 -0.65 -38.46
CA ARG A 194 -15.07 -1.83 -38.30
C ARG A 194 -16.55 -1.45 -38.29
N ARG A 195 -16.88 -0.27 -37.77
CA ARG A 195 -18.27 0.20 -37.55
C ARG A 195 -18.43 1.69 -37.89
N PRO A 196 -18.37 2.06 -39.18
CA PRO A 196 -18.47 3.45 -39.60
C PRO A 196 -19.84 4.10 -39.27
N ALA A 197 -20.89 3.29 -39.12
CA ALA A 197 -22.23 3.76 -38.78
C ALA A 197 -22.30 4.47 -37.43
N LEU A 198 -21.46 4.08 -36.46
CA LEU A 198 -21.42 4.69 -35.12
C LEU A 198 -20.77 6.09 -35.09
N PHE A 199 -20.20 6.53 -36.21
CA PHE A 199 -19.47 7.81 -36.32
C PHE A 199 -20.11 8.77 -37.32
N GLY A 200 -21.41 8.60 -37.60
CA GLY A 200 -22.18 9.46 -38.52
C GLY A 200 -21.79 9.34 -39.99
N THR A 201 -20.82 8.50 -40.35
CA THR A 201 -20.49 8.24 -41.76
C THR A 201 -21.54 7.33 -42.38
N PRO A 202 -22.24 7.77 -43.46
CA PRO A 202 -23.20 6.92 -44.15
C PRO A 202 -22.46 5.67 -44.63
N THR A 203 -22.99 4.50 -44.27
CA THR A 203 -22.49 3.22 -44.77
C THR A 203 -22.38 3.33 -46.30
N PRO A 204 -21.21 3.07 -46.90
CA PRO A 204 -21.12 3.03 -48.36
C PRO A 204 -22.19 2.04 -48.82
N THR A 205 -23.09 2.52 -49.67
CA THR A 205 -24.17 1.71 -50.23
C THR A 205 -23.54 0.42 -50.74
N PRO A 206 -24.02 -0.76 -50.31
CA PRO A 206 -23.45 -2.01 -50.77
C PRO A 206 -23.47 -1.96 -52.30
N GLN A 207 -22.29 -1.90 -52.91
CA GLN A 207 -22.14 -2.16 -54.33
C GLN A 207 -22.53 -3.60 -54.50
N THR A 208 -23.82 -3.83 -54.76
CA THR A 208 -24.29 -5.11 -55.25
C THR A 208 -23.39 -5.45 -56.42
N PRO A 209 -22.71 -6.60 -56.43
CA PRO A 209 -21.91 -6.99 -57.59
C PRO A 209 -22.82 -6.89 -58.82
N PRO A 210 -22.33 -6.37 -59.97
CA PRO A 210 -23.13 -6.33 -61.18
C PRO A 210 -23.66 -7.75 -61.38
N ALA A 211 -24.99 -7.88 -61.36
CA ALA A 211 -25.63 -9.18 -61.47
C ALA A 211 -25.03 -9.88 -62.70
N PRO A 212 -24.65 -11.17 -62.60
CA PRO A 212 -24.25 -11.91 -63.79
C PRO A 212 -25.39 -11.76 -64.79
N SER A 213 -25.09 -11.23 -65.97
CA SER A 213 -26.04 -10.97 -67.03
C SER A 213 -26.55 -12.29 -67.62
N GLY A 214 -27.33 -13.03 -66.84
CA GLY A 214 -28.16 -14.13 -67.27
C GLY A 214 -29.55 -13.58 -67.57
N SER A 215 -29.70 -12.93 -68.71
CA SER A 215 -31.01 -12.51 -69.22
C SER A 215 -31.89 -13.75 -69.38
N PRO A 216 -33.12 -13.79 -68.82
CA PRO A 216 -34.10 -14.75 -69.26
C PRO A 216 -34.50 -14.34 -70.68
N ALA A 217 -34.30 -15.25 -71.63
CA ALA A 217 -34.85 -15.11 -72.98
C ALA A 217 -36.38 -14.89 -72.86
N GLY A 218 -36.89 -13.75 -73.33
CA GLY A 218 -38.32 -13.54 -73.56
C GLY A 218 -39.04 -12.43 -72.78
N GLY A 219 -38.35 -11.41 -72.26
CA GLY A 219 -39.03 -10.18 -71.84
C GLY A 219 -39.58 -9.40 -73.06
N PRO A 220 -40.82 -8.86 -73.02
CA PRO A 220 -41.36 -8.06 -74.13
C PRO A 220 -40.44 -6.86 -74.40
N PRO A 221 -40.24 -6.44 -75.67
CA PRO A 221 -39.28 -5.40 -76.00
C PRO A 221 -39.62 -4.14 -75.20
N GLN A 222 -38.60 -3.57 -74.54
CA GLN A 222 -38.74 -2.28 -73.89
C GLN A 222 -39.29 -1.29 -74.91
N ARG A 223 -40.43 -0.66 -74.57
CA ARG A 223 -40.95 0.46 -75.35
C ARG A 223 -39.86 1.53 -75.35
N GLN A 224 -39.24 1.73 -76.51
CA GLN A 224 -38.31 2.84 -76.72
C GLN A 224 -39.03 4.13 -76.32
N ALA A 225 -38.49 4.83 -75.34
CA ALA A 225 -38.91 6.20 -75.07
C ALA A 225 -38.68 6.99 -76.37
N PRO A 226 -39.66 7.81 -76.82
CA PRO A 226 -39.52 8.53 -78.07
C PRO A 226 -38.27 9.41 -78.02
N THR A 227 -37.30 9.14 -78.89
CA THR A 227 -36.17 10.02 -79.18
C THR A 227 -36.68 11.24 -79.93
N GLY A 228 -37.22 12.20 -79.18
CA GLY A 228 -37.76 13.45 -79.69
C GLY A 228 -38.17 14.35 -78.54
N LYS A 229 -38.12 15.66 -78.75
CA LYS A 229 -38.58 16.61 -77.73
C LYS A 229 -40.09 16.39 -77.52
N PRO A 230 -40.61 16.52 -76.28
CA PRO A 230 -42.04 16.44 -76.04
C PRO A 230 -42.78 17.39 -77.00
N GLY A 231 -43.65 16.84 -77.86
CA GLY A 231 -44.44 17.62 -78.83
C GLY A 231 -44.05 17.48 -80.31
N ASP A 232 -42.89 16.91 -80.66
CA ASP A 232 -42.47 16.75 -82.08
C ASP A 232 -43.41 15.83 -82.86
N ALA A 233 -43.90 14.76 -82.24
CA ALA A 233 -44.87 13.85 -82.87
C ALA A 233 -46.21 14.54 -83.19
N GLY A 234 -46.67 15.45 -82.32
CA GLY A 234 -47.88 16.24 -82.55
C GLY A 234 -47.70 17.26 -83.68
N ARG A 235 -46.52 17.88 -83.77
CA ARG A 235 -46.18 18.82 -84.84
C ARG A 235 -46.10 18.15 -86.21
N ALA A 236 -45.51 16.94 -86.26
CA ALA A 236 -45.47 16.13 -87.47
C ALA A 236 -46.87 15.68 -87.92
N MET A 237 -47.77 15.35 -86.98
CA MET A 237 -49.15 15.03 -87.32
C MET A 237 -49.94 16.25 -87.80
N ALA A 238 -49.76 17.42 -87.18
CA ALA A 238 -50.40 18.66 -87.64
C ALA A 238 -49.94 19.05 -89.05
N ALA A 239 -48.65 18.89 -89.37
CA ALA A 239 -48.14 19.11 -90.72
C ALA A 239 -48.74 18.14 -91.75
N ARG A 240 -49.09 16.91 -91.35
CA ARG A 240 -49.77 15.93 -92.22
C ARG A 240 -51.28 16.18 -92.36
N MET A 241 -51.92 16.66 -91.30
CA MET A 241 -53.38 16.91 -91.28
C MET A 241 -53.77 18.25 -91.89
N PHE A 242 -52.91 19.27 -91.76
CA PHE A 242 -53.19 20.64 -92.19
C PHE A 242 -52.23 21.15 -93.27
N GLY A 243 -51.26 20.35 -93.71
CA GLY A 243 -50.26 20.71 -94.71
C GLY A 243 -50.55 20.18 -96.11
N THR A 244 -51.75 20.44 -96.64
CA THR A 244 -52.02 20.42 -98.09
C THR A 244 -53.23 21.30 -98.39
N GLY A 245 -52.99 22.46 -98.98
CA GLY A 245 -54.01 23.34 -99.55
C GLY A 245 -53.71 24.83 -99.35
N ASP A 246 -52.69 25.37 -100.01
CA ASP A 246 -52.95 26.16 -101.22
C ASP A 246 -51.64 26.65 -101.87
N GLN A 247 -51.39 26.16 -103.08
CA GLN A 247 -50.53 26.75 -104.08
C GLN A 247 -51.39 26.75 -105.34
N ALA A 248 -52.10 27.85 -105.61
CA ALA A 248 -52.60 28.19 -106.93
C ALA A 248 -53.07 29.66 -106.98
N ALA A 249 -52.42 30.43 -107.86
CA ALA A 249 -52.82 31.70 -108.46
C ALA A 249 -52.79 32.98 -107.59
#